data_AF-A0A6A3HCN6-F1
#
_entry.id   AF-A0A6A3HCN6-F1
#
_cell.length_a   1.000
_cell.length_b   1.000
_cell.length_c   1.000
_cell.angle_alpha   90.00
_cell.angle_beta   90.00
_cell.angle_gamma   90.00
#
_symmetry.space_group_name_H-M   'P 1'
#
loop_
_entity.id
_entity.type
_entity.pdbx_description
1 polymer ?
#
loop_
_entity_poly.entity_id
_entity_poly.type
_entity_poly.pdbx_seq_one_letter_code
_entity_poly.pdbx_strand_id
1 'polypeptide(L)'
;MATEEESSLSGFPGNSIQEKMRRPEISLMVMHGTVDGTLADCMYGTYAPTNRAWIWRCSHLNERIDDSRILANIRGSTRKDPFQSLTIKWFVKEIPAMLSGIIMRRDYLVLEGTGLARDSRGDTVGYYLLHSVSVPAIPELSEFGIVRG
;
A
#
# COMPACT_ATOMS: atom_id res chain seq x y z
N MET A 1 -1.06 44.66 -5.94
CA MET A 1 0.26 44.05 -5.72
C MET A 1 0.20 43.44 -4.33
N ALA A 2 0.06 42.13 -4.12
CA ALA A 2 0.20 40.97 -4.99
C ALA A 2 -1.04 40.08 -4.90
N THR A 3 -1.32 39.39 -6.00
CA THR A 3 -2.35 38.37 -6.18
C THR A 3 -2.01 37.11 -5.38
N GLU A 4 -2.98 36.62 -4.60
CA GLU A 4 -2.98 35.27 -4.07
C GLU A 4 -3.25 34.30 -5.23
N GLU A 5 -2.24 33.49 -5.59
CA GLU A 5 -2.43 32.37 -6.51
C GLU A 5 -3.13 31.22 -5.76
N GLU A 6 -4.46 31.18 -5.89
CA GLU A 6 -5.21 29.94 -5.69
C GLU A 6 -4.73 28.92 -6.74
N SER A 7 -3.91 27.97 -6.30
CA SER A 7 -3.61 26.74 -7.03
C SER A 7 -4.88 25.91 -7.18
N SER A 8 -5.67 26.25 -8.20
CA SER A 8 -6.78 25.42 -8.68
C SER A 8 -6.22 24.12 -9.27
N LEU A 9 -6.28 23.04 -8.48
CA LEU A 9 -6.16 21.69 -9.03
C LEU A 9 -7.31 21.51 -10.02
N SER A 10 -6.98 21.37 -11.29
CA SER A 10 -7.93 21.19 -12.38
C SER A 10 -8.84 20.00 -12.07
N GLY A 11 -10.12 20.30 -11.80
CA GLY A 11 -11.14 19.30 -11.53
C GLY A 11 -11.27 18.36 -12.71
N PHE A 12 -11.12 17.06 -12.47
CA PHE A 12 -11.47 16.03 -13.43
C PHE A 12 -12.98 16.11 -13.72
N PRO A 13 -13.42 15.98 -14.99
CA PRO A 13 -14.83 16.06 -15.34
C PRO A 13 -15.64 14.98 -14.60
N GLY A 14 -16.89 15.32 -14.26
CA GLY A 14 -17.80 14.66 -13.30
C GLY A 14 -18.24 13.21 -13.56
N ASN A 15 -17.37 12.35 -14.09
CA ASN A 15 -17.62 10.95 -14.42
C ASN A 15 -16.41 10.04 -14.13
N SER A 16 -15.38 10.54 -13.44
CA SER A 16 -14.19 9.75 -13.16
C SER A 16 -14.50 8.59 -12.20
N ILE A 17 -13.78 7.48 -12.35
CA ILE A 17 -13.86 6.34 -11.41
C ILE A 17 -13.55 6.80 -9.97
N GLN A 18 -12.66 7.80 -9.85
CA GLN A 18 -12.22 8.36 -8.58
C GLN A 18 -13.40 8.99 -7.82
N GLU A 19 -14.21 9.78 -8.52
CA GLU A 19 -15.38 10.43 -7.95
C GLU A 19 -16.45 9.42 -7.53
N LYS A 20 -16.65 8.36 -8.33
CA LYS A 20 -17.54 7.25 -7.98
C LYS A 20 -17.05 6.44 -6.78
N MET A 21 -15.74 6.37 -6.57
CA MET A 21 -15.13 5.63 -5.45
C MET A 21 -14.97 6.48 -4.18
N ARG A 22 -15.13 7.81 -4.27
CA ARG A 22 -14.97 8.72 -3.14
C ARG A 22 -16.05 8.44 -2.09
N ARG A 23 -15.62 8.20 -0.85
CA ARG A 23 -16.51 8.12 0.32
C ARG A 23 -16.52 9.47 1.03
N PRO A 24 -17.69 9.99 1.46
CA PRO A 24 -17.76 11.29 2.14
C PRO A 24 -16.89 11.37 3.40
N GLU A 25 -16.70 10.25 4.09
CA GLU A 25 -16.03 10.18 5.40
C GLU A 25 -14.50 9.98 5.30
N ILE A 26 -13.98 9.70 4.10
CA ILE A 26 -12.58 9.35 3.88
C ILE A 26 -12.03 10.15 2.70
N SER A 27 -10.92 10.86 2.92
CA SER A 27 -10.20 11.53 1.84
C SER A 27 -9.65 10.51 0.84
N LEU A 28 -10.09 10.60 -0.42
CA LEU A 28 -9.50 9.86 -1.53
C LEU A 28 -8.28 10.62 -2.06
N MET A 29 -7.14 9.94 -2.10
CA MET A 29 -5.90 10.48 -2.70
C MET A 29 -5.54 9.68 -3.94
N VAL A 30 -5.25 10.39 -5.04
CA VAL A 30 -4.77 9.80 -6.29
C VAL A 30 -3.50 10.52 -6.69
N MET A 31 -2.45 9.75 -6.96
CA MET A 31 -1.16 10.26 -7.43
C MET A 31 -0.79 9.52 -8.70
N HIS A 32 -0.25 10.24 -9.67
CA HIS A 32 0.27 9.68 -10.91
C HIS A 32 1.62 10.31 -11.23
N GLY A 33 2.49 9.55 -11.88
CA GLY A 33 3.83 9.96 -12.23
C GLY A 33 4.47 8.97 -13.19
N THR A 34 5.70 9.27 -13.59
CA THR A 34 6.49 8.45 -14.51
C THR A 34 7.84 8.15 -13.86
N VAL A 35 8.37 6.96 -14.13
CA VAL A 35 9.67 6.50 -13.65
C VAL A 35 10.41 5.82 -14.80
N ASP A 36 11.71 6.03 -14.90
CA ASP A 36 12.55 5.35 -15.88
C ASP A 36 12.70 3.87 -15.51
N GLY A 37 12.56 2.99 -16.50
CA GLY A 37 12.70 1.54 -16.33
C GLY A 37 11.63 0.75 -17.06
N THR A 38 11.62 -0.56 -16.84
CA THR A 38 10.61 -1.46 -17.39
C THR A 38 9.53 -1.79 -16.36
N LEU A 39 8.40 -2.31 -16.85
CA LEU A 39 7.37 -2.86 -15.97
C LEU A 39 7.94 -3.97 -15.06
N ALA A 40 8.85 -4.80 -15.58
CA ALA A 40 9.47 -5.87 -14.81
C ALA A 40 10.33 -5.31 -13.66
N ASP A 41 11.07 -4.22 -13.88
CA ASP A 41 11.87 -3.57 -12.83
C ASP A 41 10.97 -3.09 -11.68
N CYS A 42 9.83 -2.48 -12.01
CA CYS A 42 8.84 -2.07 -11.02
C CYS A 42 8.29 -3.26 -10.24
N MET A 43 7.88 -4.33 -10.94
CA MET A 43 7.27 -5.49 -10.30
C MET A 43 8.26 -6.26 -9.42
N TYR A 44 9.52 -6.41 -9.83
CA TYR A 44 10.55 -7.02 -8.99
C TYR A 44 10.92 -6.14 -7.79
N GLY A 45 10.92 -4.81 -7.93
CA GLY A 45 11.13 -3.89 -6.82
C GLY A 45 10.00 -3.91 -5.79
N THR A 46 8.77 -4.21 -6.22
CA THR A 46 7.61 -4.32 -5.34
C THR A 46 7.50 -5.68 -4.67
N TYR A 47 7.91 -6.76 -5.34
CA TYR A 47 7.68 -8.13 -4.90
C TYR A 47 8.48 -8.51 -3.64
N ALA A 48 7.77 -8.80 -2.55
CA ALA A 48 8.37 -9.18 -1.26
C ALA A 48 7.57 -10.31 -0.58
N PRO A 49 7.81 -11.59 -0.96
CA PRO A 49 7.00 -12.74 -0.52
C PRO A 49 7.42 -13.33 0.82
N THR A 50 8.52 -12.86 1.41
CA THR A 50 9.01 -13.33 2.73
C THR A 50 9.23 -12.15 3.65
N ASN A 51 9.12 -12.36 4.97
CA ASN A 51 9.38 -11.30 5.97
C ASN A 51 10.74 -10.65 5.74
N ARG A 52 11.77 -11.47 5.49
CA ARG A 52 13.11 -10.97 5.21
C ARG A 52 13.13 -10.10 3.96
N ALA A 53 12.61 -10.59 2.83
CA ALA A 53 12.54 -9.80 1.60
C ALA A 53 11.74 -8.51 1.78
N TRP A 54 10.69 -8.54 2.59
CA TRP A 54 9.88 -7.36 2.88
C TRP A 54 10.65 -6.33 3.69
N ILE A 55 11.32 -6.72 4.78
CA ILE A 55 12.19 -5.83 5.56
C ILE A 55 13.28 -5.22 4.66
N TRP A 56 13.92 -6.02 3.80
CA TRP A 56 14.88 -5.53 2.82
C TRP A 56 14.26 -4.50 1.86
N ARG A 57 13.07 -4.76 1.33
CA ARG A 57 12.36 -3.79 0.47
C ARG A 57 12.08 -2.49 1.22
N CYS A 58 11.57 -2.58 2.45
CA CYS A 58 11.24 -1.43 3.29
C CYS A 58 12.46 -0.54 3.58
N SER A 59 13.64 -1.13 3.76
CA SER A 59 14.87 -0.36 4.00
C SER A 59 15.30 0.45 2.77
N HIS A 60 15.06 -0.07 1.57
CA HIS A 60 15.39 0.63 0.31
C HIS A 60 14.34 1.69 -0.04
N LEU A 61 13.06 1.43 0.25
CA LEU A 61 11.95 2.33 -0.04
C LEU A 61 11.67 3.33 1.09
N ASN A 62 12.41 3.26 2.19
CA ASN A 62 12.20 4.07 3.39
C ASN A 62 10.75 4.01 3.91
N GLU A 63 10.13 2.82 3.87
CA GLU A 63 8.75 2.59 4.31
C GLU A 63 8.56 2.72 5.84
N ARG A 64 9.67 2.83 6.59
CA ARG A 64 9.72 2.99 8.05
C ARG A 64 8.80 2.04 8.80
N ILE A 65 9.12 0.75 8.73
CA ILE A 65 8.42 -0.32 9.44
C ILE A 65 9.22 -0.69 10.69
N ASP A 66 8.55 -0.73 11.85
CA ASP A 66 9.17 -1.13 13.11
C ASP A 66 9.10 -2.64 13.33
N ASP A 67 7.95 -3.27 13.03
CA ASP A 67 7.85 -4.72 12.95
C ASP A 67 6.88 -5.17 11.86
N SER A 68 7.09 -6.37 11.31
CA SER A 68 6.27 -6.93 10.25
C SER A 68 6.27 -8.44 10.20
N ARG A 69 5.12 -9.04 9.90
CA ARG A 69 4.96 -10.49 9.72
C ARG A 69 4.01 -10.78 8.57
N ILE A 70 4.42 -11.67 7.67
CA ILE A 70 3.54 -12.39 6.76
C ILE A 70 2.89 -13.50 7.57
N LEU A 71 1.57 -13.46 7.63
CA LEU A 71 0.74 -14.34 8.45
C LEU A 71 0.25 -15.54 7.65
N ALA A 72 -0.04 -15.33 6.36
CA ALA A 72 -0.45 -16.40 5.46
C ALA A 72 -0.06 -16.08 4.00
N ASN A 73 0.35 -17.12 3.27
CA ASN A 73 0.49 -17.07 1.82
C ASN A 73 -0.70 -17.81 1.20
N ILE A 74 -1.69 -17.07 0.70
CA ILE A 74 -2.88 -17.64 0.06
C ILE A 74 -2.55 -18.12 -1.34
N ARG A 75 -1.73 -17.33 -2.07
CA ARG A 75 -1.23 -17.67 -3.39
C ARG A 75 0.21 -17.19 -3.53
N GLY A 76 1.10 -18.09 -3.94
CA GLY A 76 2.50 -17.77 -4.21
C GLY A 76 2.78 -17.57 -5.69
N SER A 77 3.96 -17.05 -5.98
CA SER A 77 4.46 -16.92 -7.34
C SER A 77 4.87 -18.27 -7.90
N THR A 78 4.91 -18.36 -9.24
CA THR A 78 5.36 -19.55 -9.95
C THR A 78 6.36 -19.16 -11.03
N ARG A 79 7.06 -20.15 -11.62
CA ARG A 79 7.94 -19.87 -12.77
C ARG A 79 7.20 -19.25 -13.96
N LYS A 80 5.90 -19.53 -14.12
CA LYS A 80 5.08 -19.00 -15.21
C LYS A 80 4.51 -17.63 -14.88
N ASP A 81 4.25 -17.37 -13.60
CA ASP A 81 3.69 -16.12 -13.09
C ASP A 81 4.52 -15.66 -11.87
N PRO A 82 5.68 -15.02 -12.11
CA PRO A 82 6.64 -14.71 -11.06
C PRO A 82 6.19 -13.55 -10.16
N PHE A 83 5.28 -12.70 -10.66
CA PHE A 83 4.82 -11.51 -9.94
C PHE A 83 3.53 -11.75 -9.17
N GLN A 84 2.88 -12.89 -9.36
CA GLN A 84 1.62 -13.20 -8.71
C GLN A 84 1.82 -13.58 -7.25
N SER A 85 1.12 -12.87 -6.38
CA SER A 85 1.12 -13.14 -4.94
C SER A 85 -0.21 -12.72 -4.34
N LEU A 86 -0.65 -13.45 -3.32
CA LEU A 86 -1.76 -13.06 -2.46
C LEU A 86 -1.43 -13.48 -1.02
N THR A 87 -1.23 -12.51 -0.13
CA THR A 87 -0.70 -12.75 1.22
C THR A 87 -1.44 -11.92 2.26
N ILE A 88 -1.56 -12.45 3.48
CA ILE A 88 -2.01 -11.68 4.64
C ILE A 88 -0.77 -11.19 5.38
N LYS A 89 -0.69 -9.89 5.60
CA LYS A 89 0.43 -9.22 6.25
C LYS A 89 -0.03 -8.41 7.45
N TRP A 90 0.74 -8.48 8.52
CA TRP A 90 0.64 -7.59 9.66
C TRP A 90 1.90 -6.74 9.76
N PHE A 91 1.78 -5.46 10.06
CA PHE A 91 2.94 -4.60 10.31
C PHE A 91 2.61 -3.40 11.18
N VAL A 92 3.65 -2.83 11.79
CA VAL A 92 3.61 -1.62 12.60
C VAL A 92 4.54 -0.61 11.97
N LYS A 93 4.04 0.61 11.75
CA LYS A 93 4.88 1.72 11.26
C LYS A 93 5.68 2.33 12.40
N GLU A 94 6.90 2.74 12.08
CA GLU A 94 7.74 3.51 12.98
C GLU A 94 7.08 4.87 13.27
N ILE A 95 7.12 5.29 14.54
CA ILE A 95 6.78 6.66 14.92
C ILE A 95 8.09 7.38 15.21
N PRO A 96 8.37 8.54 14.58
CA PRO A 96 9.53 9.35 14.92
C PRO A 96 9.58 9.62 16.42
N ALA A 97 10.75 9.44 17.06
CA ALA A 97 10.90 9.54 18.51
C ALA A 97 10.30 10.83 19.12
N MET A 98 10.45 11.96 18.40
CA MET A 98 9.92 13.28 18.78
C MET A 98 8.39 13.33 18.86
N LEU A 99 7.67 12.39 18.23
CA LEU A 99 6.20 12.33 18.17
C LEU A 99 5.61 11.18 19.01
N SER A 100 6.44 10.35 19.65
CA SER A 100 6.01 9.15 20.38
C SER A 100 5.06 9.42 21.56
N GLY A 101 5.10 10.63 22.15
CA GLY A 101 4.19 11.04 23.23
C GLY A 101 2.88 11.71 22.76
N ILE A 102 2.72 11.94 21.45
CA ILE A 102 1.57 12.66 20.86
C ILE A 102 0.77 11.73 19.93
N ILE A 103 1.44 10.82 19.22
CA ILE A 103 0.84 9.93 18.23
C ILE A 103 0.70 8.52 18.81
N MET A 104 -0.52 7.99 18.76
CA MET A 104 -0.78 6.58 19.08
C MET A 104 -0.14 5.66 18.04
N ARG A 105 0.51 4.61 18.53
CA ARG A 105 1.08 3.55 17.70
C ARG A 105 -0.02 2.79 16.97
N ARG A 106 0.23 2.47 15.70
CA ARG A 106 -0.74 1.77 14.86
C ARG A 106 -0.17 0.50 14.26
N ASP A 107 -0.98 -0.56 14.29
CA ASP A 107 -0.74 -1.76 13.50
C ASP A 107 -1.71 -1.83 12.32
N TYR A 108 -1.32 -2.59 11.30
CA TYR A 108 -2.09 -2.77 10.08
C TYR A 108 -2.19 -4.25 9.78
N LEU A 109 -3.39 -4.71 9.48
CA LEU A 109 -3.66 -6.06 9.02
C LEU A 109 -4.24 -5.98 7.61
N VAL A 110 -3.49 -6.46 6.62
CA VAL A 110 -3.79 -6.24 5.21
C VAL A 110 -3.70 -7.52 4.39
N LEU A 111 -4.55 -7.62 3.38
CA LEU A 111 -4.38 -8.50 2.23
C LEU A 111 -3.54 -7.76 1.19
N GLU A 112 -2.37 -8.29 0.88
CA GLU A 112 -1.52 -7.81 -0.20
C GLU A 112 -1.67 -8.71 -1.44
N GLY A 113 -2.03 -8.11 -2.57
CA GLY A 113 -2.12 -8.78 -3.86
C GLY A 113 -1.18 -8.15 -4.89
N THR A 114 -0.41 -8.96 -5.60
CA THR A 114 0.48 -8.49 -6.67
C THR A 114 0.32 -9.33 -7.92
N GLY A 115 0.57 -8.75 -9.09
CA GLY A 115 0.57 -9.49 -10.34
C GLY A 115 0.49 -8.61 -11.58
N LEU A 116 0.27 -9.26 -12.72
CA LEU A 116 0.03 -8.61 -14.00
C LEU A 116 -1.43 -8.78 -14.42
N ALA A 117 -1.98 -7.79 -15.10
CA ALA A 117 -3.30 -7.81 -15.71
C ALA A 117 -3.25 -7.15 -17.10
N ARG A 118 -4.37 -7.19 -17.83
CA ARG A 118 -4.55 -6.44 -19.07
C ARG A 118 -5.57 -5.32 -18.84
N ASP A 119 -5.26 -4.14 -19.36
CA ASP A 119 -6.21 -3.02 -19.36
C ASP A 119 -7.26 -3.16 -20.48
N SER A 120 -8.16 -2.18 -20.61
CA SER A 120 -9.21 -2.18 -21.63
C SER A 120 -8.69 -2.06 -23.06
N ARG A 121 -7.42 -1.67 -23.25
CA ARG A 121 -6.73 -1.61 -24.56
C ARG A 121 -5.93 -2.88 -24.84
N GLY A 122 -5.81 -3.78 -23.86
CA GLY A 122 -5.03 -5.01 -23.96
C GLY A 122 -3.58 -4.85 -23.53
N ASP A 123 -3.17 -3.66 -23.07
CA ASP A 123 -1.83 -3.38 -22.58
C ASP A 123 -1.60 -4.10 -21.25
N THR A 124 -0.36 -4.57 -21.03
CA THR A 124 -0.02 -5.25 -19.78
C THR A 124 0.25 -4.21 -18.69
N VAL A 125 -0.46 -4.36 -17.57
CA VAL A 125 -0.31 -3.51 -16.39
C VAL A 125 0.10 -4.34 -15.19
N GLY A 126 1.03 -3.81 -14.40
CA GLY A 126 1.34 -4.36 -13.09
C GLY A 126 0.40 -3.79 -12.04
N TYR A 127 0.05 -4.60 -11.05
CA TYR A 127 -0.71 -4.13 -9.88
C TYR A 127 -0.04 -4.54 -8.58
N TYR A 128 -0.21 -3.66 -7.60
CA TYR A 128 0.10 -3.88 -6.20
C TYR A 128 -1.07 -3.32 -5.40
N LEU A 129 -1.76 -4.18 -4.67
CA LEU A 129 -2.96 -3.86 -3.92
C LEU A 129 -2.70 -4.17 -2.46
N LEU A 130 -3.03 -3.22 -1.59
CA LEU A 130 -3.10 -3.41 -0.14
C LEU A 130 -4.52 -3.10 0.30
N HIS A 131 -5.16 -4.06 0.94
CA HIS A 131 -6.53 -3.89 1.44
C HIS A 131 -6.60 -4.31 2.91
N SER A 132 -7.07 -3.43 3.79
CA SER A 132 -7.28 -3.77 5.20
C SER A 132 -8.30 -4.90 5.34
N VAL A 133 -8.00 -5.87 6.20
CA VAL A 133 -8.88 -7.02 6.46
C VAL A 133 -9.00 -7.28 7.96
N SER A 134 -10.13 -7.85 8.36
CA SER A 134 -10.35 -8.35 9.72
C SER A 134 -10.31 -9.87 9.68
N VAL A 135 -9.42 -10.46 10.49
CA VAL A 135 -9.30 -11.92 10.62
C VAL A 135 -9.62 -12.28 12.07
N PRO A 136 -10.68 -13.07 12.35
CA PRO A 136 -11.10 -13.35 13.72
C PRO A 136 -10.01 -13.95 14.62
N ALA A 137 -9.08 -14.71 14.04
CA ALA A 137 -7.95 -15.30 14.76
C ALA A 137 -6.84 -14.30 15.13
N ILE A 138 -6.91 -13.05 14.66
CA ILE A 138 -5.90 -12.02 14.85
C ILE A 138 -6.55 -10.85 15.60
N PRO A 139 -6.39 -10.79 16.94
CA PRO A 139 -6.99 -9.73 17.73
C PRO A 139 -6.36 -8.37 17.47
N GLU A 140 -7.03 -7.32 17.92
CA GLU A 140 -6.42 -5.99 18.05
C GLU A 140 -5.51 -5.93 19.27
N LEU A 141 -4.55 -5.01 19.24
CA LEU A 141 -3.53 -4.85 20.29
C LEU A 141 -3.84 -3.65 21.21
N SER A 142 -5.13 -3.33 21.37
CA SER A 142 -5.61 -2.16 22.11
C SER A 142 -5.18 -2.17 23.57
N GLU A 143 -4.98 -3.35 24.18
CA GLU A 143 -4.44 -3.50 25.54
C GLU A 143 -3.00 -2.98 25.69
N PHE A 144 -2.26 -2.91 24.58
CA PHE A 144 -0.90 -2.36 24.52
C PHE A 144 -0.88 -0.89 24.06
N GLY A 145 -2.03 -0.24 23.98
CA GLY A 145 -2.15 1.13 23.45
C GLY A 145 -1.88 1.24 21.94
N ILE A 146 -1.97 0.12 21.21
CA ILE A 146 -1.82 0.08 19.75
C ILE A 146 -3.19 0.06 19.11
N VAL A 147 -3.41 0.97 18.15
CA VAL A 147 -4.69 1.12 17.44
C VAL A 147 -4.61 0.49 16.05
N ARG A 148 -5.58 -0.36 15.70
CA ARG A 148 -5.68 -0.91 14.34
C ARG A 148 -6.03 0.19 13.34
N GLY A 149 -5.21 0.32 12.30
CA GLY A 149 -5.36 1.31 11.22
C GLY A 149 -6.16 0.83 10.01
#